data_AF-D6E7A3-F1
#
_entry.id   AF-D6E7A3-F1
#
_cell.length_a   1.000
_cell.length_b   1.000
_cell.length_c   1.000
_cell.angle_alpha   90.00
_cell.angle_beta   90.00
_cell.angle_gamma   90.00
#
_symmetry.space_group_name_H-M   'P 1'
#
loop_
_entity.id
_entity.type
_entity.pdbx_description
1 polymer ?
#
loop_
_entity_poly.entity_id
_entity_poly.type
_entity_poly.pdbx_seq_one_letter_code
_entity_poly.pdbx_strand_id
1 'polypeptide(L)'
;MDAVTEKGDPRTSKKAVGKASEKSGRVDSIVTARVPTEIKKQGNAVLEKIGATPTELINSAYEYAISHGSLPTEGGFVRPGPRKLTPGQKNKLKERGRRMLVKPGGDALNGRSLKDVLAEMRYADYEALS
;
A
#
# COMPACT_ATOMS: atom_id res chain seq x y z
N MET A 1 -31.99 12.40 72.96
CA MET A 1 -30.83 11.71 72.38
C MET A 1 -31.37 10.87 71.24
N ASP A 2 -31.42 11.25 69.96
CA ASP A 2 -30.85 12.33 69.14
C ASP A 2 -31.83 12.51 67.96
N ALA A 3 -32.38 13.70 67.68
CA ALA A 3 -31.91 14.67 66.70
C ALA A 3 -31.36 14.08 65.38
N VAL A 4 -31.88 14.56 64.24
CA VAL A 4 -31.12 15.12 63.08
C VAL A 4 -31.99 15.06 61.80
N THR A 5 -32.74 16.15 61.61
CA THR A 5 -32.84 17.00 60.40
C THR A 5 -33.17 16.44 59.02
N GLU A 6 -34.25 17.01 58.47
CA GLU A 6 -34.42 17.45 57.08
C GLU A 6 -33.12 17.84 56.37
N LYS A 7 -33.00 17.42 55.10
CA LYS A 7 -32.42 18.25 54.04
C LYS A 7 -33.24 18.10 52.76
N GLY A 8 -33.92 19.17 52.39
CA GLY A 8 -34.22 19.44 50.98
C GLY A 8 -32.93 19.67 50.20
N ASP A 9 -32.92 19.39 48.91
CA ASP A 9 -33.26 20.45 47.95
C ASP A 9 -33.27 19.93 46.49
N PRO A 10 -34.08 20.56 45.62
CA PRO A 10 -34.25 20.25 44.21
C PRO A 10 -33.20 20.97 43.37
N ARG A 11 -32.75 20.40 42.25
CA ARG A 11 -32.02 21.16 41.20
C ARG A 11 -31.91 20.39 39.88
N THR A 12 -32.96 20.57 39.08
CA THR A 12 -32.90 20.92 37.64
C THR A 12 -31.52 20.83 36.96
N SER A 13 -31.24 19.72 36.28
CA SER A 13 -30.24 19.71 35.21
C SER A 13 -30.90 20.17 33.91
N LYS A 14 -30.63 21.44 33.60
CA LYS A 14 -31.03 22.17 32.40
C LYS A 14 -30.76 21.35 31.13
N LYS A 15 -31.81 21.22 30.32
CA LYS A 15 -31.77 20.79 28.92
C LYS A 15 -30.80 21.70 28.17
N ALA A 16 -29.61 21.20 27.85
CA ALA A 16 -28.66 21.90 27.00
C ALA A 16 -29.27 22.00 25.60
N VAL A 17 -29.74 23.20 25.27
CA VAL A 17 -30.17 23.58 23.92
C VAL A 17 -28.93 23.47 23.02
N GLY A 18 -28.92 22.43 22.18
CA GLY A 18 -27.93 22.26 21.13
C GLY A 18 -27.99 23.45 20.19
N LYS A 19 -26.94 24.27 20.21
CA LYS A 19 -26.73 25.34 19.25
C LYS A 19 -26.41 24.67 17.90
N ALA A 20 -27.39 24.64 17.00
CA ALA A 20 -27.21 24.21 15.63
C ALA A 20 -26.13 25.09 15.00
N SER A 21 -24.97 24.50 14.71
CA SER A 21 -23.98 25.15 13.85
C SER A 21 -24.27 24.68 12.43
N GLU A 22 -24.74 25.62 11.61
CA GLU A 22 -24.72 25.50 10.15
C GLU A 22 -23.30 25.11 9.71
N LYS A 23 -23.15 23.91 9.15
CA LYS A 23 -21.93 23.51 8.45
C LYS A 23 -22.33 22.90 7.13
N SER A 24 -21.83 23.51 6.06
CA SER A 24 -21.82 23.00 4.71
C SER A 24 -21.47 21.51 4.72
N GLY A 25 -22.46 20.69 4.35
CA GLY A 25 -22.37 19.24 4.49
C GLY A 25 -21.34 18.66 3.53
N ARG A 26 -20.15 18.35 4.05
CA ARG A 26 -19.40 17.20 3.51
C ARG A 26 -20.26 15.98 3.81
N VAL A 27 -20.65 15.25 2.78
CA VAL A 27 -21.45 14.02 2.90
C VAL A 27 -20.51 12.90 3.36
N ASP A 28 -19.91 13.07 4.54
CA ASP A 28 -19.02 12.10 5.13
C ASP A 28 -19.87 11.15 5.98
N SER A 29 -19.83 9.85 5.67
CA SER A 29 -20.51 8.80 6.44
C SER A 29 -19.56 8.15 7.43
N ILE A 30 -20.05 7.83 8.63
CA ILE A 30 -19.28 7.12 9.64
C ILE A 30 -19.31 5.62 9.32
N VAL A 31 -18.13 5.00 9.27
CA VAL A 31 -17.96 3.56 9.10
C VAL A 31 -17.64 2.93 10.45
N THR A 32 -18.46 1.99 10.91
CA THR A 32 -18.23 1.24 12.16
C THR A 32 -18.15 -0.26 11.89
N ALA A 33 -17.16 -0.93 12.47
CA ALA A 33 -16.97 -2.37 12.34
C ALA A 33 -16.38 -2.96 13.64
N ARG A 34 -16.67 -4.23 13.92
CA ARG A 34 -16.05 -4.96 15.03
C ARG A 34 -14.69 -5.49 14.59
N VAL A 35 -13.64 -5.17 15.34
CA VAL A 35 -12.28 -5.64 15.13
C VAL A 35 -11.76 -6.26 16.42
N PRO A 36 -11.11 -7.43 16.40
CA PRO A 36 -10.44 -7.99 17.56
C PRO A 36 -9.46 -6.98 18.18
N THR A 37 -9.46 -6.90 19.51
CA THR A 37 -8.67 -5.91 20.26
C THR A 37 -7.19 -6.00 19.96
N GLU A 38 -6.67 -7.22 19.83
CA GLU A 38 -5.26 -7.46 19.53
C GLU A 38 -4.88 -6.96 18.12
N ILE A 39 -5.72 -7.23 17.12
CA ILE A 39 -5.52 -6.76 15.74
C ILE A 39 -5.55 -5.23 15.69
N LYS A 40 -6.49 -4.60 16.42
CA LYS A 40 -6.58 -3.14 16.51
C LYS A 40 -5.30 -2.53 17.09
N LYS A 41 -4.79 -3.11 18.17
CA LYS A 41 -3.58 -2.62 18.84
C LYS A 41 -2.35 -2.74 17.94
N GLN A 42 -2.19 -3.89 17.29
CA GLN A 42 -1.09 -4.12 16.35
C GLN A 42 -1.19 -3.21 15.13
N GLY A 43 -2.38 -3.07 14.56
CA GLY A 43 -2.65 -2.16 13.44
C GLY A 43 -2.30 -0.71 13.79
N ASN A 44 -2.74 -0.22 14.95
CA ASN A 44 -2.41 1.14 15.39
C ASN A 44 -0.91 1.36 15.55
N ALA A 45 -0.18 0.39 16.12
CA ALA A 45 1.27 0.50 16.25
C ALA A 45 2.00 0.54 14.89
N VAL A 46 1.45 -0.12 13.86
CA VAL A 46 1.98 -0.03 12.48
C VAL A 46 1.64 1.32 11.86
N LEU A 47 0.40 1.79 12.02
CA LEU A 47 -0.06 3.07 11.52
C LEU A 47 0.75 4.25 12.08
N GLU A 48 1.05 4.22 13.38
CA GLU A 48 1.91 5.22 14.04
C GLU A 48 3.32 5.26 13.43
N LYS A 49 3.92 4.11 13.12
CA LYS A 49 5.25 4.03 12.51
C LYS A 49 5.29 4.64 11.10
N ILE A 50 4.22 4.51 10.34
CA ILE A 50 4.13 5.05 8.97
C ILE A 50 3.54 6.46 8.94
N GLY A 51 3.15 7.02 10.09
CA GLY A 51 2.52 8.35 10.19
C GLY A 51 1.11 8.42 9.60
N ALA A 52 0.42 7.27 9.47
CA ALA A 52 -0.93 7.21 8.91
C ALA A 52 -1.99 7.10 10.00
N THR A 53 -3.21 7.51 9.67
CA THR A 53 -4.36 7.43 10.57
C THR A 53 -5.28 6.24 10.22
N PRO A 54 -6.08 5.73 11.18
CA PRO A 54 -7.06 4.69 10.89
C PRO A 54 -8.07 5.10 9.80
N THR A 55 -8.40 6.39 9.70
CA THR A 55 -9.29 6.92 8.66
C THR A 55 -8.67 6.78 7.27
N GLU A 56 -7.40 7.12 7.11
CA GLU A 56 -6.66 6.96 5.84
C GLU A 56 -6.52 5.48 5.44
N LEU A 57 -6.31 4.59 6.43
CA LEU A 57 -6.30 3.15 6.19
C LEU A 57 -7.63 2.67 5.60
N ILE A 58 -8.76 3.09 6.18
CA ILE A 58 -10.08 2.66 5.71
C ILE A 58 -10.40 3.27 4.34
N ASN A 59 -10.09 4.55 4.11
CA ASN A 59 -10.32 5.20 2.82
C ASN A 59 -9.51 4.53 1.70
N SER A 60 -8.23 4.27 1.93
CA SER A 60 -7.38 3.57 0.96
C SER A 60 -7.84 2.13 0.71
N ALA A 61 -8.37 1.44 1.71
CA ALA A 61 -8.96 0.11 1.54
C ALA A 61 -10.22 0.15 0.63
N TYR A 62 -11.06 1.18 0.75
CA TYR A 62 -12.20 1.39 -0.16
C TYR A 62 -11.73 1.69 -1.59
N GLU A 63 -10.74 2.57 -1.76
CA GLU A 63 -10.15 2.86 -3.07
C GLU A 63 -9.55 1.61 -3.73
N TYR A 64 -8.90 0.76 -2.94
CA TYR A 64 -8.39 -0.53 -3.41
C TYR A 64 -9.53 -1.44 -3.89
N ALA A 65 -10.60 -1.57 -3.10
CA ALA A 65 -11.76 -2.40 -3.46
C ALA A 65 -12.48 -1.88 -4.71
N ILE A 66 -12.62 -0.56 -4.87
CA ILE A 66 -13.20 0.07 -6.06
C ILE A 66 -12.36 -0.21 -7.31
N SER A 67 -11.03 -0.11 -7.20
CA SER A 67 -10.13 -0.25 -8.34
C SER A 67 -9.88 -1.70 -8.76
N HIS A 68 -9.78 -2.63 -7.80
CA HIS A 68 -9.42 -4.03 -8.06
C HIS A 68 -10.62 -4.99 -8.07
N GLY A 69 -11.79 -4.56 -7.55
CA GLY A 69 -12.96 -5.41 -7.39
C GLY A 69 -12.80 -6.52 -6.35
N SER A 70 -11.75 -6.47 -5.52
CA SER A 70 -11.44 -7.44 -4.48
C SER A 70 -10.94 -6.76 -3.22
N LEU A 71 -11.14 -7.39 -2.06
CA LEU A 71 -10.52 -6.93 -0.83
C LEU A 71 -8.99 -7.02 -0.92
N PRO A 72 -8.25 -6.23 -0.14
CA PRO A 72 -6.83 -6.43 0.09
C PRO A 72 -6.62 -7.68 0.95
N THR A 73 -7.00 -8.85 0.43
CA THR A 73 -6.50 -10.13 0.91
C THR A 73 -5.03 -10.24 0.55
N GLU A 74 -4.27 -11.01 1.32
CA GLU A 74 -2.88 -11.36 1.03
C GLU A 74 -2.71 -11.54 -0.49
N GLY A 75 -2.18 -10.51 -1.15
CA GLY A 75 -2.04 -10.48 -2.59
C GLY A 75 -1.31 -11.75 -2.96
N GLY A 76 -1.99 -12.62 -3.71
CA GLY A 76 -1.67 -14.04 -3.79
C GLY A 76 -0.17 -14.24 -3.76
N PHE A 77 0.32 -14.87 -2.69
CA PHE A 77 1.73 -15.09 -2.41
C PHE A 77 2.46 -15.20 -3.73
N VAL A 78 3.31 -14.21 -4.01
CA VAL A 78 4.17 -14.24 -5.19
C VAL A 78 5.15 -15.38 -4.93
N ARG A 79 4.73 -16.60 -5.28
CA ARG A 79 5.51 -17.80 -4.98
C ARG A 79 6.87 -17.62 -5.64
N PRO A 80 7.98 -17.76 -4.88
CA PRO A 80 9.30 -17.82 -5.48
C PRO A 80 9.32 -19.02 -6.44
N GLY A 81 9.71 -18.78 -7.68
CA GLY A 81 9.71 -19.82 -8.71
C GLY A 81 9.63 -19.26 -10.13
N PRO A 82 9.97 -20.08 -11.14
CA PRO A 82 9.94 -19.68 -12.54
C PRO A 82 8.49 -19.36 -12.96
N ARG A 83 8.25 -18.13 -13.42
CA ARG A 83 6.94 -17.71 -13.92
C ARG A 83 6.86 -17.94 -15.42
N LYS A 84 5.77 -18.58 -15.84
CA LYS A 84 5.39 -18.63 -17.25
C LYS A 84 4.67 -17.34 -17.60
N LEU A 85 5.31 -16.50 -18.41
CA LEU A 85 4.67 -15.32 -18.99
C LEU A 85 3.62 -15.75 -20.02
N THR A 86 2.46 -15.10 -19.98
CA THR A 86 1.47 -15.23 -21.05
C THR A 86 2.02 -14.67 -22.37
N PRO A 87 1.49 -15.07 -23.54
CA PRO A 87 1.93 -14.54 -24.82
C PRO A 87 1.87 -13.01 -24.90
N GLY A 88 0.80 -12.40 -24.37
CA GLY A 88 0.64 -10.94 -24.32
C GLY A 88 1.69 -10.24 -23.44
N GLN A 89 2.04 -10.83 -22.29
CA GLN A 89 3.10 -10.30 -21.43
C GLN A 89 4.49 -10.43 -22.07
N LYS A 90 4.75 -11.53 -22.78
CA LYS A 90 6.00 -11.69 -23.56
C LYS A 90 6.15 -10.60 -24.61
N ASN A 91 5.07 -10.27 -25.32
CA ASN A 91 5.10 -9.22 -26.34
C ASN A 91 5.35 -7.84 -25.73
N LYS A 92 4.66 -7.50 -24.62
CA LYS A 92 4.93 -6.24 -23.90
C LYS A 92 6.38 -6.15 -23.42
N LEU A 93 6.95 -7.25 -22.93
CA LEU A 93 8.33 -7.30 -22.47
C LEU A 93 9.32 -7.12 -23.63
N LYS A 94 9.09 -7.75 -24.78
CA LYS A 94 9.90 -7.58 -26.00
C LYS A 94 9.89 -6.13 -26.48
N GLU A 95 8.72 -5.50 -26.54
CA GLU A 95 8.58 -4.11 -26.98
C GLU A 95 9.25 -3.13 -26.02
N ARG A 96 9.12 -3.35 -24.70
CA ARG A 96 9.87 -2.57 -23.70
C ARG A 96 11.38 -2.77 -23.84
N GLY A 97 11.82 -4.00 -24.04
CA GLY A 97 13.23 -4.33 -24.26
C GLY A 97 13.81 -3.62 -25.48
N ARG A 98 13.07 -3.59 -26.60
CA ARG A 98 13.45 -2.84 -27.81
C ARG A 98 13.62 -1.34 -27.59
N ARG A 99 12.81 -0.75 -26.70
CA ARG A 99 12.89 0.67 -26.36
C ARG A 99 14.05 1.00 -25.42
N MET A 100 14.38 0.08 -24.51
CA MET A 100 15.39 0.29 -23.47
C MET A 100 16.79 -0.16 -23.89
N LEU A 101 16.91 -1.19 -24.74
CA LEU A 101 18.20 -1.61 -25.24
C LEU A 101 18.61 -0.74 -26.42
N VAL A 102 19.73 -0.05 -26.25
CA VAL A 102 20.53 0.43 -27.36
C VAL A 102 21.08 -0.80 -28.06
N LYS A 103 20.69 -1.02 -29.33
CA LYS A 103 21.41 -1.97 -30.18
C LYS A 103 22.87 -1.50 -30.20
N PRO A 104 23.87 -2.39 -29.98
CA PRO A 104 25.25 -1.98 -30.20
C PRO A 104 25.33 -1.39 -31.62
N GLY A 105 25.71 -0.12 -31.71
CA GLY A 105 25.76 0.61 -32.97
C GLY A 105 26.94 0.12 -33.80
N GLY A 106 26.74 0.04 -35.12
CA GLY A 106 27.79 -0.34 -36.08
C GLY A 106 28.06 -1.84 -36.16
N ASP A 107 29.09 -2.19 -36.94
CA ASP A 107 29.63 -3.54 -37.14
C ASP A 107 30.29 -4.09 -35.85
N ALA A 108 29.85 -3.67 -34.66
CA ALA A 108 30.43 -4.03 -33.37
C ALA A 108 30.47 -5.54 -33.11
N LEU A 109 29.63 -6.29 -33.82
CA LEU A 109 29.64 -7.74 -33.80
C LEU A 109 30.45 -8.34 -34.95
N ASN A 110 30.70 -7.62 -36.06
CA ASN A 110 31.46 -8.08 -37.24
C ASN A 110 31.06 -9.52 -37.67
N GLY A 111 29.76 -9.81 -37.70
CA GLY A 111 29.23 -11.15 -38.01
C GLY A 111 29.42 -12.22 -36.92
N ARG A 112 30.09 -11.92 -35.80
CA ARG A 112 30.27 -12.80 -34.64
C ARG A 112 29.06 -12.75 -33.72
N SER A 113 28.87 -13.81 -32.93
CA SER A 113 27.77 -13.82 -31.97
C SER A 113 28.08 -12.88 -30.80
N LEU A 114 27.04 -12.25 -30.24
CA LEU A 114 27.16 -11.39 -29.05
C LEU A 114 27.79 -12.14 -27.87
N LYS A 115 27.57 -13.46 -27.76
CA LYS A 115 28.16 -14.28 -26.70
C LYS A 115 29.68 -14.38 -26.83
N ASP A 116 30.18 -14.52 -28.05
CA ASP A 116 31.61 -14.68 -28.30
C ASP A 116 32.37 -13.39 -28.00
N VAL A 117 31.83 -12.25 -28.44
CA VAL A 117 32.39 -10.93 -28.13
C VAL A 117 32.40 -10.67 -26.62
N LEU A 118 31.33 -11.03 -25.91
CA LEU A 118 31.28 -10.89 -24.45
C LEU A 118 32.21 -11.87 -23.71
N ALA A 119 32.52 -13.02 -24.29
CA ALA A 119 33.46 -13.97 -23.70
C ALA A 119 34.90 -13.47 -23.88
N GLU A 120 35.23 -12.98 -25.06
CA GLU A 120 36.52 -12.37 -25.39
C GLU A 120 36.82 -11.16 -24.51
N MET A 121 35.86 -10.22 -24.36
CA MET A 121 36.04 -9.06 -23.47
C MET A 121 36.24 -9.48 -22.00
N ARG A 122 35.46 -10.46 -21.52
CA ARG A 122 35.63 -10.97 -20.15
C ARG A 122 37.00 -11.60 -19.96
N TYR A 123 37.50 -12.33 -20.95
CA TYR A 123 38.82 -12.96 -20.90
C TYR A 123 39.94 -11.91 -20.86
N ALA A 124 39.84 -10.86 -21.69
CA ALA A 124 40.77 -9.74 -21.69
C ALA A 124 40.77 -8.98 -20.35
N ASP A 125 39.59 -8.77 -19.75
CA ASP A 125 39.48 -8.16 -18.42
C ASP A 125 40.18 -9.02 -17.35
N TYR A 126 40.04 -10.35 -17.41
CA TYR A 126 40.72 -11.26 -16.47
C TYR A 126 42.25 -11.23 -16.63
N GLU A 127 42.76 -11.18 -17.87
CA GLU A 127 44.21 -11.09 -18.11
C GLU A 127 44.80 -9.75 -17.65
N ALA A 128 44.04 -8.65 -17.70
CA ALA A 128 44.49 -7.34 -17.22
C ALA A 128 44.56 -7.23 -15.68
N LEU A 129 43.96 -8.18 -14.95
CA LEU A 129 44.02 -8.28 -13.49
C LEU A 129 45.15 -9.19 -12.97
N SER A 130 45.90 -9.85 -13.88
CA SER A 130 47.08 -10.67 -13.56
C SER A 130 48.38 -9.89 -13.72
#